data_AF-A0A3S8VQB5-F1
#
_entry.id   AF-A0A3S8VQB5-F1
#
_cell.length_a   1.000
_cell.length_b   1.000
_cell.length_c   1.000
_cell.angle_alpha   90.00
_cell.angle_beta   90.00
_cell.angle_gamma   90.00
#
_symmetry.space_group_name_H-M   'P 1'
#
loop_
_entity.id
_entity.type
_entity.pdbx_description
1 polymer ?
#
loop_
_entity_poly.entity_id
_entity_poly.type
_entity_poly.pdbx_seq_one_letter_code
_entity_poly.pdbx_strand_id
1 'polypeptide(L)'
;MENPEIVVRLTPDEALVLSDWLERVQMTDLGRLVDDAAVWAPLHRIAGTLDKSLPQIYAADYAERLEAARRRLRPAEDDDSGDHQVTDA
;
A
#
# COMPACT_ATOMS: atom_id res chain seq x y z
N MET A 1 -15.85 2.93 27.52
CA MET A 1 -14.71 3.70 27.01
C MET A 1 -14.95 3.86 25.52
N GLU A 2 -14.99 5.09 25.01
CA GLU A 2 -15.02 5.32 23.57
C GLU A 2 -13.65 4.95 23.03
N ASN A 3 -13.60 3.97 22.12
CA ASN A 3 -12.37 3.65 21.40
C ASN A 3 -12.36 4.56 20.17
N PRO A 4 -11.54 5.62 20.15
CA PRO A 4 -11.51 6.54 19.03
C PRO A 4 -11.11 5.79 17.75
N GLU A 5 -11.92 5.91 16.70
CA GLU A 5 -11.62 5.34 15.40
C GLU A 5 -10.49 6.14 14.73
N ILE A 6 -9.51 5.44 14.18
CA ILE A 6 -8.46 6.04 13.36
C ILE A 6 -8.90 5.98 11.90
N VAL A 7 -9.09 7.14 11.27
CA VAL A 7 -9.48 7.25 9.86
C VAL A 7 -8.25 7.55 9.00
N VAL A 8 -7.93 6.62 8.09
CA VAL A 8 -6.89 6.81 7.07
C VAL A 8 -7.58 7.09 5.74
N ARG A 9 -7.21 8.21 5.11
CA ARG A 9 -7.71 8.59 3.77
C ARG A 9 -6.65 8.24 2.74
N LEU A 10 -7.07 7.50 1.72
CA LEU A 10 -6.20 7.10 0.61
C LEU A 10 -6.69 7.77 -0.67
N THR A 11 -5.75 8.20 -1.50
CA THR A 11 -6.02 8.54 -2.90
C THR A 11 -6.42 7.30 -3.69
N PRO A 12 -7.06 7.45 -4.86
CA PRO A 12 -7.40 6.31 -5.71
C PRO A 12 -6.20 5.43 -6.08
N ASP A 13 -5.04 6.03 -6.29
CA ASP A 13 -3.81 5.30 -6.62
C ASP A 13 -3.27 4.51 -5.43
N GLU A 14 -3.22 5.13 -4.24
CA GLU A 14 -2.77 4.47 -3.01
C GLU A 14 -3.71 3.31 -2.65
N ALA A 15 -5.02 3.54 -2.75
CA ALA A 15 -6.03 2.52 -2.49
C ALA A 15 -5.87 1.33 -3.44
N LEU A 16 -5.63 1.59 -4.74
CA LEU A 16 -5.42 0.56 -5.75
C LEU A 16 -4.15 -0.27 -5.48
N VAL A 17 -3.02 0.39 -5.23
CA VAL A 17 -1.75 -0.30 -4.98
C VAL A 17 -1.77 -1.08 -3.66
N LEU A 18 -2.40 -0.53 -2.62
CA LEU A 18 -2.53 -1.20 -1.33
C LEU A 18 -3.45 -2.42 -1.43
N SER A 19 -4.59 -2.31 -2.12
CA SER A 19 -5.54 -3.42 -2.33
C SER A 19 -4.85 -4.60 -3.04
N ASP A 20 -4.14 -4.29 -4.13
CA ASP A 20 -3.38 -5.25 -4.92
C ASP A 20 -2.26 -5.96 -4.12
N TRP A 21 -1.57 -5.22 -3.24
CA TRP A 21 -0.60 -5.83 -2.34
C TRP A 21 -1.27 -6.73 -1.29
N LEU A 22 -2.36 -6.28 -0.67
CA LEU A 22 -3.10 -7.07 0.33
C LEU A 22 -3.64 -8.38 -0.25
N GLU A 23 -4.14 -8.37 -1.48
CA GLU A 23 -4.57 -9.58 -2.18
C GLU A 23 -3.39 -10.54 -2.38
N ARG A 24 -2.26 -10.07 -2.92
CA ARG A 24 -1.07 -10.91 -3.12
C ARG A 24 -0.56 -11.49 -1.80
N VAL A 25 -0.51 -10.68 -0.74
CA VAL A 25 -0.01 -11.16 0.55
C VAL A 25 -0.93 -12.25 1.10
N GLN A 26 -2.25 -12.10 1.00
CA GLN A 26 -3.22 -13.14 1.40
C GLN A 26 -3.14 -14.42 0.56
N MET A 27 -2.82 -14.31 -0.74
CA MET A 27 -2.60 -15.47 -1.61
C MET A 27 -1.26 -16.16 -1.33
N THR A 28 -0.26 -15.41 -0.86
CA THR A 28 1.00 -15.96 -0.35
C THR A 28 0.87 -16.36 1.13
N ASP A 29 1.92 -16.97 1.69
CA ASP A 29 1.95 -17.34 3.10
C ASP A 29 2.03 -16.09 4.01
N LEU A 30 0.87 -15.46 4.24
CA LEU A 30 0.68 -14.26 5.07
C LEU A 30 1.26 -14.44 6.47
N GLY A 31 1.26 -15.66 7.02
CA GLY A 31 1.84 -15.98 8.33
C GLY A 31 3.35 -15.79 8.41
N ARG A 32 4.04 -15.77 7.26
CA ARG A 32 5.47 -15.43 7.18
C ARG A 32 5.71 -13.92 7.20
N LEU A 33 4.75 -13.11 6.74
CA LEU A 33 4.87 -11.66 6.64
C LEU A 33 4.28 -10.94 7.88
N VAL A 34 3.26 -11.54 8.49
CA VAL A 34 2.55 -11.02 9.66
C VAL A 34 2.44 -12.15 10.69
N ASP A 35 3.32 -12.13 11.68
CA ASP A 35 3.44 -13.13 12.74
C ASP A 35 2.43 -12.92 13.88
N ASP A 36 1.96 -11.69 14.09
CA ASP A 36 0.97 -11.37 15.12
C ASP A 36 -0.48 -11.49 14.62
N ALA A 37 -1.23 -12.45 15.21
CA ALA A 37 -2.65 -12.67 14.97
C ALA A 37 -3.52 -11.42 15.20
N ALA A 38 -3.12 -10.49 16.07
CA ALA A 38 -3.85 -9.26 16.32
C ALA A 38 -3.90 -8.33 15.08
N VAL A 39 -2.93 -8.45 14.17
CA VAL A 39 -2.85 -7.66 12.93
C VAL A 39 -3.78 -8.21 11.85
N TRP A 40 -4.14 -9.49 11.92
CA TRP A 40 -4.97 -10.15 10.90
C TRP A 40 -6.36 -9.52 10.80
N ALA A 41 -7.02 -9.28 11.94
CA ALA A 41 -8.38 -8.74 11.96
C ALA A 41 -8.46 -7.31 11.37
N PRO A 42 -7.59 -6.36 11.75
CA PRO A 42 -7.49 -5.06 11.08
C PRO A 42 -7.16 -5.17 9.59
N LEU A 43 -6.23 -6.04 9.21
CA LEU A 43 -5.79 -6.18 7.82
C LEU A 43 -6.91 -6.72 6.92
N HIS A 44 -7.64 -7.74 7.37
CA HIS A 44 -8.85 -8.22 6.67
C HIS A 44 -9.94 -7.14 6.60
N ARG A 45 -10.12 -6.32 7.65
CA ARG A 45 -11.07 -5.21 7.60
C ARG A 45 -10.69 -4.18 6.55
N ILE A 46 -9.41 -3.82 6.45
CA ILE A 46 -8.90 -2.88 5.45
C ILE A 46 -9.08 -3.47 4.05
N ALA A 47 -8.64 -4.72 3.81
CA ALA A 47 -8.80 -5.41 2.54
C ALA A 47 -10.28 -5.44 2.09
N GLY A 48 -11.18 -5.91 2.97
CA GLY A 48 -12.60 -5.97 2.66
C GLY A 48 -13.27 -4.60 2.47
N THR A 49 -12.70 -3.53 3.04
CA THR A 49 -13.17 -2.15 2.81
C THR A 49 -12.72 -1.66 1.43
N LEU A 50 -11.48 -1.95 1.06
CA LEU A 50 -10.91 -1.59 -0.25
C LEU A 50 -11.60 -2.32 -1.39
N ASP A 51 -11.82 -3.63 -1.27
CA ASP A 51 -12.53 -4.45 -2.28
C ASP A 51 -13.92 -3.90 -2.60
N LYS A 52 -14.65 -3.42 -1.58
CA LYS A 52 -15.98 -2.83 -1.76
C LYS A 52 -15.93 -1.42 -2.34
N SER A 53 -14.87 -0.67 -2.07
CA SER A 53 -14.76 0.74 -2.43
C SER A 53 -14.09 0.97 -3.79
N LEU A 54 -13.46 -0.07 -4.36
CA LEU A 54 -12.71 0.01 -5.61
C LEU A 54 -13.30 -0.90 -6.70
N PRO A 55 -14.41 -0.52 -7.36
CA PRO A 55 -14.96 -1.31 -8.48
C PRO A 55 -13.95 -1.51 -9.63
N GLN A 56 -12.98 -0.60 -9.73
CA GLN A 56 -11.90 -0.59 -10.70
C GLN A 56 -10.95 -1.79 -10.62
N ILE A 57 -10.93 -2.56 -9.52
CA ILE A 57 -10.15 -3.81 -9.43
C ILE A 57 -10.66 -4.89 -10.40
N TYR A 58 -11.93 -4.79 -10.82
CA TYR A 58 -12.57 -5.71 -11.77
C TYR A 58 -12.51 -5.21 -13.21
N ALA A 59 -11.82 -4.10 -13.48
CA ALA A 59 -11.73 -3.54 -14.81
C ALA A 59 -10.75 -4.35 -15.68
N ALA A 60 -11.06 -4.49 -16.97
CA ALA A 60 -10.20 -5.23 -17.92
C ALA A 60 -8.80 -4.61 -18.08
N ASP A 61 -8.69 -3.30 -17.82
CA ASP A 61 -7.44 -2.52 -17.85
C ASP A 61 -6.79 -2.37 -16.45
N TYR A 62 -7.19 -3.20 -15.48
CA TYR A 62 -6.70 -3.16 -14.09
C TYR A 62 -5.16 -3.13 -14.00
N ALA A 63 -4.49 -4.01 -14.73
CA ALA A 63 -3.03 -4.12 -14.71
C ALA A 63 -2.33 -2.82 -15.17
N GLU A 64 -2.87 -2.17 -16.21
CA GLU A 64 -2.32 -0.91 -16.73
C GLU A 64 -2.53 0.24 -15.74
N ARG A 65 -3.71 0.30 -15.11
CA ARG A 65 -4.03 1.29 -14.07
C ARG A 65 -3.15 1.13 -12.84
N LEU A 66 -2.92 -0.11 -12.41
CA LEU A 66 -2.06 -0.43 -11.28
C LEU A 66 -0.63 0.04 -11.53
N GLU A 67 -0.06 -0.27 -12.71
CA GLU A 67 1.29 0.17 -13.05
C GLU A 67 1.38 1.70 -13.24
N ALA A 68 0.34 2.33 -13.76
CA ALA A 68 0.26 3.79 -13.82
C ALA A 68 0.18 4.43 -12.42
N ALA A 69 -0.57 3.83 -11.48
CA ALA A 69 -0.66 4.27 -10.10
C ALA A 69 0.69 4.11 -9.39
N ARG A 70 1.35 2.95 -9.52
CA ARG A 70 2.70 2.72 -8.98
C ARG A 70 3.72 3.74 -9.48
N ARG A 71 3.72 4.03 -10.78
CA ARG A 71 4.61 5.04 -11.36
C ARG A 71 4.38 6.44 -10.79
N ARG A 72 3.14 6.81 -10.49
CA ARG A 72 2.79 8.10 -9.88
C ARG A 72 3.17 8.19 -8.40
N LEU A 73 3.15 7.05 -7.68
CA LEU A 73 3.43 6.99 -6.25
C LEU A 73 4.91 6.74 -5.91
N ARG A 74 5.70 6.17 -6.83
CA ARG A 74 7.14 6.01 -6.61
C ARG A 74 7.76 7.41 -6.51
N PRO A 75 8.62 7.66 -5.49
CA PRO A 75 9.43 8.86 -5.46
C PRO A 75 10.18 8.98 -6.78
N ALA A 76 10.25 10.19 -7.35
CA ALA A 76 11.17 10.44 -8.45
C ALA A 76 12.57 10.08 -7.95
N GLU A 77 13.20 9.07 -8.56
CA GLU A 77 14.58 8.71 -8.29
C GLU A 77 15.47 9.82 -8.86
N ASP A 78 15.54 11.01 -8.25
CA ASP A 78 16.51 12.03 -8.60
C ASP A 78 16.79 12.95 -7.39
N ASP A 79 18.08 13.17 -7.12
CA ASP A 79 18.72 14.11 -6.19
C ASP A 79 18.97 13.72 -4.70
N ASP A 80 19.62 12.56 -4.48
CA ASP A 80 20.63 12.45 -3.42
C ASP A 80 22.02 12.17 -4.00
N SER A 81 22.48 13.08 -4.85
CA SER A 81 23.92 13.31 -5.07
C SER A 81 24.36 14.48 -4.19
N GLY A 82 24.15 14.35 -2.88
CA GLY A 82 24.72 15.27 -1.90
C GLY A 82 26.20 14.92 -1.70
N ASP A 83 27.08 15.58 -2.47
CA ASP A 83 28.53 15.59 -2.29
C ASP A 83 28.91 15.63 -0.80
N HIS A 84 29.35 14.49 -0.26
CA HIS A 84 30.00 14.47 1.05
C HIS A 84 31.45 14.91 0.85
N GLN A 85 31.66 16.22 0.73
CA GLN A 85 32.99 16.82 0.86
C GLN A 85 33.45 16.61 2.31
N VAL A 86 34.22 15.55 2.52
CA VAL A 86 34.97 15.32 3.75
C VAL A 86 35.90 16.53 3.93
N THR A 87 35.58 17.39 4.89
CA THR A 87 36.51 18.42 5.36
C THR A 87 37.29 17.80 6.51
N ASP A 88 38.57 17.55 6.23
CA ASP A 88 39.57 17.11 7.20
C ASP A 88 39.98 18.32 8.08
N ALA A 89 40.01 18.13 9.39
CA ALA A 89 40.52 19.09 10.37
C ALA A 89 41.10 18.37 11.60
#